data_AF-A0AAW1CCP9-F1
#
_entry.id   AF-A0AAW1CCP9-F1
#
_cell.length_a   1.000
_cell.length_b   1.000
_cell.length_c   1.000
_cell.angle_alpha   90.00
_cell.angle_beta   90.00
_cell.angle_gamma   90.00
#
_symmetry.space_group_name_H-M   'P 1'
#
loop_
_entity.id
_entity.type
_entity.pdbx_description
1 polymer ?
#
loop_
_entity_poly.entity_id
_entity_poly.type
_entity_poly.pdbx_seq_one_letter_code
_entity_poly.pdbx_strand_id
1 'polypeptide(L)'
;MAKTGRLSEFDVSQPERWESYVARVENYLKVNQVREDSLKAATLLCVCGQDAFEIAENLAAPVPLESVNYTDLKKLLKEHFQPKMSVIAWHHTFEQRDQRPGESAKEYIAALRKAAKHCEFKDLEERLRDRFVCGLRHRELQQRLFAKEDLSFQDALREVTAEEAAGGAIKNMRPIRNSPDAASVHRKKSKGTLRRT
;
A
#
# COMPACT_ATOMS: atom_id res chain seq x y z
N MET A 1 -27.01 10.29 -22.92
CA MET A 1 -27.01 10.13 -21.45
C MET A 1 -25.90 9.17 -21.08
N ALA A 2 -24.96 9.58 -20.22
CA ALA A 2 -23.92 8.69 -19.70
C ALA A 2 -24.57 7.52 -18.97
N LYS A 3 -24.23 6.28 -19.36
CA LYS A 3 -24.97 5.07 -18.96
C LYS A 3 -24.50 4.47 -17.64
N THR A 4 -23.33 4.84 -17.10
CA THR A 4 -22.87 4.31 -15.79
C THR A 4 -21.70 5.09 -15.19
N GLY A 5 -21.76 5.32 -13.87
CA GLY A 5 -20.65 5.66 -12.98
C GLY A 5 -20.52 7.14 -12.59
N ARG A 6 -20.25 7.43 -11.31
CA ARG A 6 -19.77 8.74 -10.85
C ARG A 6 -18.25 8.64 -10.71
N LEU A 7 -17.49 9.45 -11.45
CA LEU A 7 -16.06 9.57 -11.24
C LEU A 7 -15.81 10.60 -10.13
N SER A 8 -14.92 10.28 -9.19
CA SER A 8 -14.46 11.28 -8.23
C SER A 8 -13.49 12.22 -8.91
N GLU A 9 -13.51 13.50 -8.54
CA GLU A 9 -12.57 14.50 -9.02
C GLU A 9 -11.12 14.14 -8.69
N PHE A 10 -10.19 14.80 -9.37
CA PHE A 10 -8.77 14.63 -9.12
C PHE A 10 -8.36 15.43 -7.89
N ASP A 11 -7.70 14.76 -6.94
CA ASP A 11 -7.14 15.42 -5.77
C ASP A 11 -5.75 15.98 -6.10
N VAL A 12 -5.68 17.28 -6.37
CA VAL A 12 -4.43 17.98 -6.72
C VAL A 12 -3.39 17.97 -5.60
N SER A 13 -3.78 17.70 -4.35
CA SER A 13 -2.85 17.51 -3.23
C SER A 13 -2.09 16.18 -3.27
N GLN A 14 -2.54 15.26 -4.14
CA GLN A 14 -1.91 13.95 -4.38
C GLN A 14 -1.54 13.79 -5.86
N PRO A 15 -0.63 14.64 -6.38
CA PRO A 15 -0.32 14.72 -7.80
C PRO A 15 0.29 13.41 -8.34
N GLU A 16 0.90 12.59 -7.48
CA GLU A 16 1.44 11.27 -7.84
C GLU A 16 0.37 10.25 -8.24
N ARG A 17 -0.91 10.55 -8.01
CA ARG A 17 -2.06 9.71 -8.40
C ARG A 17 -2.62 10.04 -9.79
N TRP A 18 -2.06 11.03 -10.49
CA TRP A 18 -2.57 11.49 -11.78
C TRP A 18 -2.74 10.34 -12.80
N GLU A 19 -1.72 9.50 -13.00
CA GLU A 19 -1.83 8.34 -13.89
C GLU A 19 -2.97 7.37 -13.50
N SER A 20 -3.20 7.15 -12.20
CA SER A 20 -4.31 6.32 -11.73
C SER A 20 -5.66 6.97 -11.96
N TYR A 21 -5.75 8.30 -11.79
CA TYR A 21 -6.93 9.08 -12.10
C TYR A 21 -7.26 9.02 -13.60
N VAL A 22 -6.29 9.29 -14.48
CA VAL A 22 -6.46 9.21 -15.93
C VAL A 22 -6.87 7.80 -16.38
N ALA A 23 -6.30 6.75 -15.79
CA ALA A 23 -6.72 5.38 -16.08
C ALA A 23 -8.21 5.12 -15.75
N ARG A 24 -8.74 5.77 -14.70
CA ARG A 24 -10.18 5.71 -14.38
C ARG A 24 -11.02 6.52 -15.38
N VAL A 25 -10.53 7.70 -15.80
CA VAL A 25 -11.17 8.50 -16.87
C VAL A 25 -11.24 7.70 -18.17
N GLU A 26 -10.16 7.04 -18.60
CA GLU A 26 -10.13 6.22 -19.83
C GLU A 26 -11.17 5.09 -19.78
N ASN A 27 -11.30 4.41 -18.63
CA ASN A 27 -12.35 3.41 -18.43
C ASN A 27 -13.75 4.02 -18.48
N TYR A 28 -13.94 5.20 -17.88
CA TYR A 28 -15.20 5.94 -17.92
C TYR A 28 -15.59 6.32 -19.35
N LEU A 29 -14.65 6.86 -20.14
CA LEU A 29 -14.82 7.18 -21.55
C LEU A 29 -15.22 5.95 -22.36
N LYS A 30 -14.54 4.83 -22.12
CA LYS A 30 -14.80 3.53 -22.79
C LYS A 30 -16.21 3.01 -22.51
N VAL A 31 -16.62 2.98 -21.24
CA VAL A 31 -17.96 2.50 -20.84
C VAL A 31 -19.06 3.39 -21.42
N ASN A 32 -18.82 4.70 -21.49
CA ASN A 32 -19.77 5.67 -22.04
C ASN A 32 -19.66 5.83 -23.57
N GLN A 33 -18.81 5.03 -24.23
CA GLN A 33 -18.62 5.02 -25.70
C GLN A 33 -18.23 6.39 -26.27
N VAL A 34 -17.49 7.19 -25.49
CA VAL A 34 -16.94 8.48 -25.92
C VAL A 34 -15.74 8.22 -26.82
N ARG A 35 -15.95 8.34 -28.13
CA ARG A 35 -14.94 7.99 -29.16
C ARG A 35 -14.24 9.21 -29.73
N GLU A 36 -14.98 10.28 -29.96
CA GLU A 36 -14.47 11.51 -30.56
C GLU A 36 -13.48 12.20 -29.62
N ASP A 37 -12.35 12.66 -30.16
CA ASP A 37 -11.26 13.21 -29.35
C ASP A 37 -11.66 14.50 -28.61
N SER A 38 -12.40 15.38 -29.29
CA SER A 38 -13.03 16.58 -28.73
C SER A 38 -13.90 16.25 -27.51
N LEU A 39 -14.73 15.21 -27.60
CA LEU A 39 -15.59 14.77 -26.50
C LEU A 39 -14.79 14.14 -25.36
N LYS A 40 -13.66 13.48 -25.64
CA LYS A 40 -12.77 12.97 -24.58
C LYS A 40 -12.11 14.12 -23.81
N ALA A 41 -11.59 15.13 -24.51
CA ALA A 41 -11.04 16.34 -23.91
C ALA A 41 -12.08 17.04 -23.04
N ALA A 42 -13.26 17.33 -23.59
CA ALA A 42 -14.36 17.94 -22.85
C ALA A 42 -14.78 17.11 -21.63
N THR A 43 -14.85 15.78 -21.75
CA THR A 43 -15.19 14.91 -20.63
C THR A 43 -14.15 14.97 -19.52
N LEU A 44 -12.85 14.96 -19.86
CA LEU A 44 -11.77 15.07 -18.87
C LEU A 44 -11.86 16.39 -18.11
N LEU A 45 -12.11 17.51 -18.80
CA LEU A 45 -12.27 18.82 -18.17
C LEU A 45 -13.49 18.85 -17.23
N CYS A 46 -14.62 18.27 -17.64
CA CYS A 46 -15.83 18.20 -16.81
C CYS A 46 -15.68 17.35 -15.55
N VAL A 47 -14.80 16.35 -15.53
CA VAL A 47 -14.67 15.38 -14.43
C VAL A 47 -13.44 15.58 -13.56
N CYS A 48 -12.50 16.45 -13.97
CA CYS A 48 -11.24 16.66 -13.25
C CYS A 48 -11.38 17.46 -11.94
N GLY A 49 -12.48 18.21 -11.78
CA GLY A 49 -12.69 19.09 -10.65
C GLY A 49 -12.12 20.49 -10.90
N GLN A 50 -12.54 21.45 -10.07
CA GLN A 50 -12.23 22.87 -10.27
C GLN A 50 -10.72 23.15 -10.29
N ASP A 51 -9.98 22.68 -9.28
CA ASP A 51 -8.55 22.97 -9.14
C ASP A 51 -7.74 22.44 -10.34
N ALA A 52 -8.05 21.22 -10.80
CA ALA A 52 -7.38 20.63 -11.94
C ALA A 52 -7.76 21.31 -13.26
N PHE A 53 -8.99 21.81 -13.38
CA PHE A 53 -9.45 22.59 -14.53
C PHE A 53 -8.70 23.93 -14.62
N GLU A 54 -8.61 24.67 -13.52
CA GLU A 54 -7.87 25.95 -13.46
C GLU A 54 -6.40 25.76 -13.82
N ILE A 55 -5.78 24.68 -13.35
CA ILE A 55 -4.41 24.32 -13.77
C ILE A 55 -4.34 24.06 -15.27
N ALA A 56 -5.30 23.32 -15.85
CA ALA A 56 -5.35 23.06 -17.28
C ALA A 56 -5.46 24.35 -18.10
N GLU A 57 -6.33 25.27 -17.69
CA GLU A 57 -6.52 26.58 -18.33
C GLU A 57 -5.24 27.41 -18.30
N ASN A 58 -4.60 27.49 -17.14
CA ASN A 58 -3.33 28.21 -16.97
C ASN A 58 -2.19 27.60 -17.81
N LEU A 59 -2.14 26.27 -17.95
CA LEU A 59 -1.11 25.59 -18.74
C LEU A 59 -1.36 25.68 -20.25
N ALA A 60 -2.61 25.82 -20.69
CA ALA A 60 -2.95 25.95 -22.10
C ALA A 60 -2.73 27.37 -22.66
N ALA A 61 -2.80 28.39 -21.80
CA ALA A 61 -2.63 29.78 -22.19
C ALA A 61 -1.31 30.01 -22.99
N PRO A 62 -1.34 30.80 -24.07
CA PRO A 62 -2.44 31.65 -24.55
C PRO A 62 -3.44 30.94 -25.49
N VAL A 63 -3.31 29.62 -25.70
CA VAL A 63 -4.21 28.86 -26.56
C VAL A 63 -5.52 28.59 -25.82
N PRO A 64 -6.70 28.78 -26.45
CA PRO A 64 -7.97 28.44 -25.82
C PRO A 64 -8.00 26.96 -25.43
N LEU A 65 -8.36 26.67 -24.18
CA LEU A 65 -8.34 25.31 -23.63
C LEU A 65 -9.22 24.35 -24.43
N GLU A 66 -10.33 24.83 -24.98
CA GLU A 66 -11.28 24.08 -25.81
C GLU A 66 -10.68 23.62 -27.15
N SER A 67 -9.59 24.26 -27.60
CA SER A 67 -8.87 23.89 -28.82
C SER A 67 -7.77 22.86 -28.59
N VAL A 68 -7.46 22.53 -27.33
CA VAL A 68 -6.46 21.53 -26.98
C VAL A 68 -7.07 20.13 -27.12
N ASN A 69 -6.48 19.30 -27.97
CA ASN A 69 -6.93 17.92 -28.15
C ASN A 69 -6.66 17.07 -26.89
N TYR A 70 -7.31 15.91 -26.80
CA TYR A 70 -7.25 15.08 -25.59
C TYR A 70 -5.85 14.54 -25.29
N THR A 71 -5.06 14.28 -26.32
CA THR A 71 -3.69 13.76 -26.16
C THR A 71 -2.79 14.83 -25.56
N ASP A 72 -2.84 16.05 -26.08
CA ASP A 72 -2.05 17.18 -25.61
C ASP A 72 -2.51 17.64 -24.22
N LEU A 73 -3.81 17.65 -23.95
CA LEU A 73 -4.36 17.97 -22.62
C LEU A 73 -3.85 17.00 -21.55
N LYS A 74 -3.91 15.68 -21.82
CA LYS A 74 -3.34 14.68 -20.91
C LYS A 74 -1.84 14.85 -20.71
N LYS A 75 -1.11 15.21 -21.76
CA LYS A 75 0.34 15.43 -21.71
C LYS A 75 0.67 16.64 -20.84
N LEU A 76 0.03 17.78 -21.08
CA LEU A 76 0.22 19.01 -20.29
C LEU A 76 -0.01 18.77 -18.80
N LEU A 77 -1.15 18.17 -18.45
CA LEU A 77 -1.48 17.88 -17.06
C LEU A 77 -0.54 16.83 -16.45
N LYS A 78 -0.11 15.83 -17.23
CA LYS A 78 0.88 14.86 -16.78
C LYS A 78 2.23 15.51 -16.49
N GLU A 79 2.71 16.38 -17.36
CA GLU A 79 3.99 17.07 -17.18
C GLU A 79 3.96 18.00 -15.95
N HIS A 80 2.81 18.59 -15.65
CA HIS A 80 2.61 19.40 -14.45
C HIS A 80 2.53 18.57 -13.16
N PHE A 81 1.65 17.56 -13.10
CA PHE A 81 1.44 16.77 -11.88
C PHE A 81 2.50 15.70 -11.65
N GLN A 82 3.09 15.16 -12.71
CA GLN A 82 4.09 14.09 -12.65
C GLN A 82 5.26 14.45 -13.56
N PRO A 83 6.01 15.52 -13.22
CA PRO A 83 7.18 15.91 -13.99
C PRO A 83 8.15 14.74 -14.11
N LYS A 84 8.78 14.62 -15.28
CA LYS A 84 9.66 13.50 -15.57
C LYS A 84 10.88 13.57 -14.66
N MET A 85 10.91 12.68 -13.66
CA MET A 85 12.11 12.45 -12.85
C MET A 85 13.12 11.60 -13.62
N SER A 86 14.41 11.83 -13.35
CA SER A 86 15.46 10.96 -13.85
C SER A 86 15.34 9.57 -13.23
N VAL A 87 15.82 8.54 -13.94
CA VAL A 87 15.87 7.16 -13.42
C VAL A 87 16.59 7.11 -12.07
N ILE A 88 17.66 7.89 -11.90
CA ILE A 88 18.41 7.99 -10.64
C ILE A 88 17.54 8.54 -9.50
N ALA A 89 16.70 9.55 -9.77
CA ALA A 89 15.81 10.09 -8.74
C ALA A 89 14.70 9.09 -8.36
N TRP A 90 14.22 8.26 -9.30
CA TRP A 90 13.33 7.15 -9.00
C TRP A 90 14.03 6.07 -8.16
N HIS A 91 15.26 5.70 -8.49
CA HIS A 91 16.07 4.77 -7.70
C HIS A 91 16.24 5.27 -6.27
N HIS A 92 16.62 6.54 -6.10
CA HIS A 92 16.74 7.14 -4.77
C HIS A 92 15.42 7.07 -3.99
N THR A 93 14.29 7.39 -4.62
CA THR A 93 12.97 7.29 -3.97
C THR A 93 12.64 5.85 -3.56
N PHE A 94 12.99 4.87 -4.39
CA PHE A 94 12.85 3.45 -4.06
C PHE A 94 13.75 3.05 -2.88
N GLU A 95 15.00 3.50 -2.86
CA GLU A 95 15.95 3.18 -1.77
C GLU A 95 15.56 3.79 -0.42
N GLN A 96 14.92 4.95 -0.41
CA GLN A 96 14.43 5.59 0.82
C GLN A 96 13.16 4.93 1.38
N ARG A 97 12.61 3.93 0.69
CA ARG A 97 11.38 3.29 1.13
C ARG A 97 11.66 2.18 2.13
N ASP A 98 11.48 2.50 3.41
CA ASP A 98 11.53 1.55 4.54
C ASP A 98 10.14 1.24 5.09
N GLN A 99 9.95 0.04 5.63
CA GLN A 99 8.69 -0.37 6.26
C GLN A 99 8.29 0.62 7.36
N ARG A 100 7.06 1.12 7.30
CA ARG A 100 6.54 2.12 8.25
C ARG A 100 6.07 1.47 9.55
N PRO A 101 6.02 2.20 10.68
CA PRO A 101 5.41 1.69 11.90
C PRO A 101 3.95 1.24 11.64
N GLY A 102 3.62 0.00 12.05
CA GLY A 102 2.28 -0.57 11.87
C GLY A 102 1.96 -1.05 10.44
N GLU A 103 2.88 -0.90 9.49
CA GLU A 103 2.71 -1.38 8.13
C GLU A 103 3.01 -2.88 8.04
N SER A 104 2.05 -3.66 7.52
CA SER A 104 2.23 -5.09 7.27
C SER A 104 3.20 -5.36 6.12
N ALA A 105 3.75 -6.57 6.04
CA ALA A 105 4.63 -6.99 4.95
C ALA A 105 3.96 -6.85 3.57
N LYS A 106 2.65 -7.15 3.48
CA LYS A 106 1.88 -7.04 2.24
C LYS A 106 1.75 -5.58 1.79
N GLU A 107 1.45 -4.67 2.71
CA GLU A 107 1.38 -3.23 2.42
C GLU A 107 2.74 -2.67 2.03
N TYR A 108 3.80 -3.08 2.73
CA TYR A 108 5.16 -2.66 2.43
C TYR A 108 5.58 -3.11 1.02
N ILE A 109 5.32 -4.36 0.63
CA ILE A 109 5.62 -4.85 -0.72
C ILE A 109 4.81 -4.12 -1.78
N ALA A 110 3.53 -3.85 -1.53
CA ALA A 110 2.72 -3.06 -2.45
C ALA A 110 3.32 -1.66 -2.65
N ALA A 111 3.80 -1.03 -1.58
CA ALA A 111 4.46 0.27 -1.65
C ALA A 111 5.82 0.22 -2.36
N LEU A 112 6.63 -0.82 -2.16
CA LEU A 112 7.89 -1.02 -2.89
C LEU A 112 7.65 -1.21 -4.39
N ARG A 113 6.65 -2.04 -4.76
CA ARG A 113 6.26 -2.21 -6.17
C ARG A 113 5.77 -0.91 -6.78
N LYS A 114 5.03 -0.09 -6.03
CA LYS A 114 4.64 1.26 -6.47
C LYS A 114 5.86 2.14 -6.73
N ALA A 115 6.83 2.16 -5.82
CA ALA A 115 8.05 2.96 -5.95
C ALA A 115 8.94 2.50 -7.13
N ALA A 116 8.96 1.19 -7.43
CA ALA A 116 9.75 0.62 -8.51
C ALA A 116 9.20 0.89 -9.93
N LYS A 117 7.96 1.38 -10.06
CA LYS A 117 7.23 1.49 -11.34
C LYS A 117 8.00 2.22 -12.45
N HIS A 118 8.79 3.25 -12.08
CA HIS A 118 9.54 4.10 -13.01
C HIS A 118 11.06 3.94 -12.86
N CYS A 119 11.51 2.92 -12.14
CA CYS A 119 12.93 2.69 -11.90
C CYS A 119 13.66 2.01 -13.07
N GLU A 120 12.94 1.42 -14.03
CA GLU A 120 13.57 0.72 -15.18
C GLU A 120 14.61 -0.33 -14.73
N PHE A 121 14.38 -1.00 -13.59
CA PHE A 121 15.27 -2.04 -13.09
C PHE A 121 15.32 -3.23 -14.06
N LYS A 122 16.54 -3.68 -14.38
CA LYS A 122 16.75 -4.88 -15.21
C LYS A 122 16.26 -6.13 -14.51
N ASP A 123 16.55 -6.25 -13.21
CA ASP A 123 16.04 -7.31 -12.34
C ASP A 123 15.20 -6.68 -11.23
N LEU A 124 13.88 -6.67 -11.42
CA LEU A 124 12.97 -6.11 -10.43
C LEU A 124 12.89 -6.97 -9.16
N GLU A 125 12.97 -8.30 -9.26
CA GLU A 125 12.82 -9.17 -8.10
C GLU A 125 14.03 -9.08 -7.18
N GLU A 126 15.25 -8.98 -7.73
CA GLU A 126 16.47 -8.75 -6.96
C GLU A 126 16.38 -7.44 -6.18
N ARG A 127 16.00 -6.33 -6.85
CA ARG A 127 15.85 -5.03 -6.19
C ARG A 127 14.77 -5.04 -5.11
N LEU A 128 13.64 -5.69 -5.39
CA LEU A 128 12.56 -5.84 -4.41
C LEU A 128 13.02 -6.65 -3.21
N ARG A 129 13.74 -7.77 -3.40
CA ARG A 129 14.31 -8.56 -2.30
C ARG A 129 15.22 -7.69 -1.45
N ASP A 130 16.22 -7.05 -2.05
CA ASP A 130 17.25 -6.33 -1.33
C ASP A 130 16.64 -5.19 -0.50
N ARG A 131 15.77 -4.36 -1.11
CA ARG A 131 15.10 -3.27 -0.41
C ARG A 131 14.09 -3.76 0.62
N PHE A 132 13.34 -4.82 0.31
CA PHE A 132 12.39 -5.42 1.25
C PHE A 132 13.12 -5.85 2.51
N VAL A 133 14.19 -6.65 2.40
CA VAL A 133 14.98 -7.13 3.54
C VAL A 133 15.69 -5.96 4.26
N CYS A 134 16.37 -5.07 3.55
CA CYS A 134 17.11 -3.95 4.14
C CYS A 134 16.21 -2.93 4.85
N GLY A 135 14.97 -2.74 4.38
CA GLY A 135 14.02 -1.80 4.96
C GLY A 135 13.05 -2.42 5.98
N LEU A 136 13.21 -3.70 6.36
CA LEU A 136 12.41 -4.31 7.42
C LEU A 136 12.62 -3.60 8.76
N ARG A 137 11.52 -3.41 9.51
CA ARG A 137 11.59 -2.90 10.88
C ARG A 137 11.99 -3.96 11.90
N HIS A 138 11.61 -5.21 11.67
CA HIS A 138 11.87 -6.31 12.60
C HIS A 138 13.33 -6.76 12.54
N ARG A 139 14.18 -6.16 13.38
CA ARG A 139 15.65 -6.30 13.31
C ARG A 139 16.15 -7.73 13.45
N GLU A 140 15.56 -8.52 14.33
CA GLU A 140 15.96 -9.93 14.50
C GLU A 140 15.65 -10.76 13.26
N LEU A 141 14.50 -10.55 12.64
CA LEU A 141 14.14 -11.24 11.40
C LEU A 141 15.02 -10.78 10.25
N GLN A 142 15.29 -9.48 10.15
CA GLN A 142 16.22 -8.92 9.17
C GLN A 142 17.61 -9.57 9.30
N GLN A 143 18.13 -9.70 10.54
CA GLN A 143 19.39 -10.36 10.79
C GLN A 143 19.37 -11.84 10.35
N ARG A 144 18.28 -12.58 10.63
CA ARG A 144 18.12 -13.97 10.17
C ARG A 144 18.11 -14.07 8.64
N LEU A 145 17.48 -13.11 7.96
CA LEU A 145 17.42 -13.07 6.50
C LEU A 145 18.80 -12.74 5.89
N PHE A 146 19.57 -11.83 6.49
CA PHE A 146 20.95 -11.55 6.06
C PHE A 146 21.92 -12.72 6.23
N ALA A 147 21.62 -13.68 7.12
CA ALA A 147 22.46 -14.85 7.33
C ALA A 147 22.27 -15.94 6.25
N LYS A 148 21.33 -15.77 5.31
CA LYS A 148 21.06 -16.73 4.24
C LYS A 148 21.93 -16.42 3.02
N GLU A 149 22.69 -17.40 2.57
CA GLU A 149 23.56 -17.30 1.38
C GLU A 149 22.74 -17.11 0.10
N ASP A 150 21.74 -17.97 -0.11
CA ASP A 150 20.81 -17.90 -1.23
C ASP A 150 19.42 -17.52 -0.75
N LEU A 151 19.08 -16.23 -0.83
CA LEU A 151 17.74 -15.74 -0.53
C LEU A 151 17.06 -15.26 -1.80
N SER A 152 15.92 -15.85 -2.17
CA SER A 152 15.07 -15.31 -3.23
C SER A 152 14.07 -14.28 -2.67
N PHE A 153 13.50 -13.44 -3.55
CA PHE A 153 12.42 -12.52 -3.16
C PHE A 153 11.22 -13.28 -2.56
N GLN A 154 10.87 -14.43 -3.14
CA GLN A 154 9.74 -15.23 -2.68
C GLN A 154 9.99 -15.85 -1.29
N ASP A 155 11.22 -16.28 -1.02
CA ASP A 155 11.62 -16.81 0.30
C ASP A 155 11.51 -15.73 1.37
N ALA A 156 12.09 -14.55 1.11
CA ALA A 156 12.02 -13.41 2.01
C ALA A 156 10.55 -13.03 2.32
N LEU A 157 9.71 -12.93 1.30
CA LEU A 157 8.29 -12.61 1.45
C LEU A 157 7.54 -13.67 2.28
N ARG A 158 7.80 -14.96 2.01
CA ARG A 158 7.18 -16.06 2.77
C ARG A 158 7.56 -16.01 4.24
N GLU A 159 8.84 -15.83 4.56
CA GLU A 159 9.32 -15.82 5.94
C GLU A 159 8.81 -14.60 6.72
N VAL A 160 8.84 -13.40 6.14
CA VAL A 160 8.31 -12.22 6.80
C VAL A 160 6.81 -12.35 7.05
N THR A 161 6.06 -12.86 6.08
CA THR A 161 4.61 -13.05 6.25
C THR A 161 4.30 -14.14 7.29
N ALA A 162 5.10 -15.20 7.36
CA ALA A 162 4.95 -16.25 8.36
C ALA A 162 5.25 -15.75 9.77
N GLU A 163 6.31 -14.94 9.95
CA GLU A 163 6.64 -14.31 11.23
C GLU A 163 5.51 -13.39 11.71
N GLU A 164 4.97 -12.55 10.82
CA GLU A 164 3.84 -11.67 11.14
C GLU A 164 2.60 -12.47 11.58
N ALA A 165 2.29 -13.55 10.87
CA ALA A 165 1.17 -14.43 11.20
C ALA A 165 1.37 -15.13 12.56
N ALA A 166 2.58 -15.62 12.84
CA ALA A 166 2.93 -16.26 14.11
C ALA A 166 2.85 -15.28 15.29
N GLY A 167 3.40 -14.07 15.14
CA GLY A 167 3.31 -13.01 16.15
C GLY A 167 1.87 -12.59 16.43
N GLY A 168 1.01 -12.53 15.40
CA GLY A 168 -0.43 -12.31 15.56
C GLY A 168 -1.13 -13.43 16.33
N ALA A 169 -0.80 -14.69 16.03
CA ALA A 169 -1.34 -15.85 16.74
C ALA A 169 -0.96 -15.84 18.24
N ILE A 170 0.30 -15.54 18.57
CA ILE A 170 0.79 -15.46 19.96
C ILE A 170 0.04 -14.38 20.76
N LYS A 171 -0.16 -13.19 20.18
CA LYS A 171 -0.93 -12.11 20.84
C LYS A 171 -2.38 -12.51 21.17
N ASN A 172 -2.96 -13.41 20.37
CA ASN A 172 -4.32 -13.89 20.55
C ASN A 172 -4.41 -15.13 21.48
N MET A 173 -3.28 -15.75 21.83
CA MET A 173 -3.26 -16.83 22.82
C MET A 173 -3.49 -16.25 24.22
N ARG A 174 -4.47 -16.79 24.95
CA ARG A 174 -4.68 -16.45 26.37
C ARG A 174 -3.47 -16.93 27.18
N PRO A 175 -2.99 -16.15 28.17
CA PRO A 175 -1.98 -16.66 29.08
C PRO A 175 -2.53 -17.90 29.80
N ILE A 176 -1.73 -18.95 29.85
CA ILE A 176 -2.02 -20.14 30.65
C ILE A 176 -2.16 -19.66 32.09
N ARG A 177 -3.39 -19.72 32.64
CA ARG A 177 -3.63 -19.51 34.08
C ARG A 177 -2.97 -20.69 34.81
N ASN A 178 -1.78 -20.48 35.35
CA ASN A 178 -1.29 -21.31 36.43
C ASN A 178 -2.04 -20.92 37.71
N SER A 179 -3.06 -21.69 38.09
CA SER A 179 -3.66 -21.59 39.42
C SER A 179 -2.85 -22.46 40.38
N PRO A 180 -2.26 -21.92 41.46
CA PRO A 180 -1.90 -22.71 42.63
C PRO A 180 -3.08 -22.76 43.63
N ASP A 181 -3.17 -23.88 44.35
CA ASP A 181 -3.99 -24.16 45.54
C ASP A 181 -5.49 -24.48 45.33
N ALA A 182 -6.13 -25.42 46.05
CA ALA A 182 -5.82 -26.05 47.32
C ALA A 182 -6.52 -27.42 47.43
N ALA A 183 -5.90 -28.39 48.11
CA ALA A 183 -6.62 -29.54 48.67
C ALA A 183 -6.15 -29.83 50.10
N SER A 184 -6.61 -28.98 51.03
CA SER A 184 -6.63 -29.30 52.46
C SER A 184 -7.81 -30.23 52.72
N VAL A 185 -7.56 -31.51 52.99
CA VAL A 185 -8.59 -32.45 53.48
C VAL A 185 -8.24 -32.93 54.90
N HIS A 186 -8.82 -32.22 55.85
CA HIS A 186 -9.36 -32.64 57.15
C HIS A 186 -8.89 -33.96 57.79
N ARG A 187 -8.15 -33.83 58.90
CA ARG A 187 -7.91 -34.86 59.92
C ARG A 187 -9.09 -34.93 60.90
N LYS A 188 -9.95 -35.97 60.81
CA LYS A 188 -10.95 -36.28 61.87
C LYS A 188 -10.24 -36.90 63.09
N LYS A 189 -10.30 -36.24 64.25
CA LYS A 189 -10.01 -36.86 65.55
C LYS A 189 -11.29 -37.52 66.06
N SER A 190 -11.24 -38.83 66.27
CA SER A 190 -12.21 -39.58 67.07
C SER A 190 -11.78 -39.55 68.54
N LYS A 191 -12.73 -39.35 69.47
CA LYS A 191 -12.76 -39.94 70.82
C LYS A 191 -14.03 -39.53 71.57
N GLY A 192 -14.74 -40.53 72.10
CA GLY A 192 -15.51 -40.40 73.34
C GLY A 192 -16.98 -40.83 73.26
N THR A 193 -17.25 -42.11 73.52
CA THR A 193 -18.55 -42.53 74.06
C THR A 193 -18.30 -43.13 75.44
N LEU A 194 -18.84 -42.47 76.48
CA LEU A 194 -18.94 -42.98 77.85
C LEU A 194 -19.97 -44.12 77.92
N ARG A 195 -19.70 -45.14 78.74
CA ARG A 195 -20.75 -45.88 79.47
C ARG A 195 -20.30 -46.11 80.91
N ARG A 196 -21.11 -45.57 81.84
CA ARG A 196 -21.15 -45.91 83.27
C ARG A 196 -22.09 -47.10 83.47
N THR A 197 -21.68 -48.03 84.32
CA THR A 197 -22.51 -48.71 85.31
C THR A 197 -21.72 -48.72 86.60
#